data_AF-A0AAN2BK89-F1
#
_entry.id   AF-A0AAN2BK89-F1
#
_cell.length_a   1.000
_cell.length_b   1.000
_cell.length_c   1.000
_cell.angle_alpha   90.00
_cell.angle_beta   90.00
_cell.angle_gamma   90.00
#
_symmetry.space_group_name_H-M   'P 1'
#
loop_
_entity.id
_entity.type
_entity.pdbx_description
1 polymer ?
#
loop_
_entity_poly.entity_id
_entity_poly.type
_entity_poly.pdbx_seq_one_letter_code
_entity_poly.pdbx_strand_id
1 'polypeptide(L)'
;MRSLVKPCDQQQQGFNLKFSAYYYRSAGARLLAHQLKQGCNWAAKCMANEMVKLLPENGILIPIPSRTGKATSNLLIARHLSSQTGLPVCNVITGNSRESIYQLKKQGTAVQRDFFGYRLSSRAAGNIILIDGVCATGITAGAAASLFSVRPTLVVHSIL
;
A
#
# COMPACT_ATOMS: atom_id res chain seq x y z
N MET A 1 12.97 24.47 2.84
CA MET A 1 12.29 24.25 1.55
C MET A 1 11.35 23.06 1.67
N ARG A 2 10.03 23.27 1.55
CA ARG A 2 9.05 22.16 1.49
C ARG A 2 9.23 21.45 0.14
N SER A 3 9.79 20.25 0.14
CA SER A 3 9.69 19.35 -1.01
C SER A 3 8.21 19.06 -1.24
N LEU A 4 7.64 19.64 -2.29
CA LEU A 4 6.27 19.39 -2.74
C LEU A 4 6.22 17.99 -3.32
N VAL A 5 6.11 16.99 -2.44
CA VAL A 5 5.69 15.66 -2.86
C VAL A 5 4.29 15.84 -3.44
N LYS A 6 4.15 15.73 -4.76
CA LYS A 6 2.82 15.79 -5.39
C LYS A 6 1.94 14.73 -4.73
N PRO A 7 0.74 15.10 -4.25
CA PRO A 7 -0.17 14.16 -3.62
C PRO A 7 -0.53 13.04 -4.59
N CYS A 8 -0.95 11.89 -4.04
CA CYS A 8 -1.37 10.74 -4.83
C CYS A 8 -2.53 11.11 -5.78
N ASP A 9 -2.23 11.26 -7.07
CA ASP A 9 -3.22 11.49 -8.12
C ASP A 9 -3.77 10.14 -8.63
N GLN A 10 -5.07 9.92 -8.45
CA GLN A 10 -5.74 8.68 -8.80
C GLN A 10 -5.87 8.48 -10.32
N GLN A 11 -5.95 9.56 -11.10
CA GLN A 11 -6.25 9.48 -12.53
C GLN A 11 -5.06 8.96 -13.34
N GLN A 12 -3.82 9.20 -12.89
CA GLN A 12 -2.61 8.79 -13.60
C GLN A 12 -2.06 7.41 -13.17
N GLN A 13 -2.53 6.86 -12.05
CA GLN A 13 -1.91 5.69 -11.41
C GLN A 13 -2.64 4.36 -11.64
N GLY A 14 -3.82 4.37 -12.28
CA GLY A 14 -4.52 3.12 -12.67
C GLY A 14 -5.21 2.38 -11.51
N PHE A 15 -5.57 3.05 -10.43
CA PHE A 15 -6.33 2.48 -9.30
C PHE A 15 -7.40 3.44 -8.77
N ASN A 16 -8.31 2.95 -7.94
CA ASN A 16 -9.24 3.75 -7.15
C ASN A 16 -8.73 3.82 -5.71
N LEU A 17 -8.43 5.01 -5.17
CA LEU A 17 -7.86 5.15 -3.83
C LEU A 17 -8.94 5.44 -2.78
N LYS A 18 -8.88 4.67 -1.68
CA LYS A 18 -9.60 4.92 -0.43
C LYS A 18 -8.60 5.00 0.73
N PHE A 19 -8.81 5.94 1.65
CA PHE A 19 -7.92 6.14 2.80
C PHE A 19 -8.69 6.50 4.06
N SER A 20 -8.07 6.25 5.23
CA SER A 20 -8.70 6.49 6.54
C SER A 20 -8.24 7.78 7.21
N ALA A 21 -7.01 8.21 6.92
CA ALA A 21 -6.34 9.30 7.63
C ALA A 21 -5.42 10.13 6.74
N TYR A 22 -5.16 11.37 7.17
CA TYR A 22 -4.10 12.22 6.63
C TYR A 22 -2.87 12.09 7.52
N TYR A 23 -1.74 11.65 6.97
CA TYR A 23 -0.52 11.31 7.71
C TYR A 23 -0.05 12.42 8.66
N TYR A 24 -0.12 13.69 8.23
CA TYR A 24 0.31 14.85 9.02
C TYR A 24 -0.82 15.55 9.79
N ARG A 25 -2.10 15.19 9.56
CA ARG A 25 -3.25 15.95 10.11
C ARG A 25 -4.13 15.12 11.05
N SER A 26 -4.23 13.82 10.83
CA SER A 26 -5.01 12.92 11.67
C SER A 26 -4.19 12.52 12.90
N ALA A 27 -4.80 12.63 14.09
CA ALA A 27 -4.18 12.22 15.34
C ALA A 27 -3.71 10.76 15.27
N GLY A 28 -2.50 10.48 15.75
CA GLY A 28 -1.94 9.12 15.81
C GLY A 28 -1.49 8.51 14.47
N ALA A 29 -1.93 9.03 13.32
CA ALA A 29 -1.66 8.43 12.01
C ALA A 29 -0.16 8.27 11.70
N ARG A 30 0.63 9.31 11.95
CA ARG A 30 2.09 9.27 11.81
C ARG A 30 2.75 8.27 12.76
N LEU A 31 2.28 8.18 14.01
CA LEU A 31 2.82 7.24 15.00
C LEU A 31 2.58 5.80 14.55
N LEU A 32 1.33 5.48 14.17
CA LEU A 32 0.97 4.17 13.65
C LEU A 32 1.83 3.80 12.44
N ALA A 33 2.02 4.74 11.49
CA ALA A 33 2.82 4.49 10.30
C ALA A 33 4.29 4.18 10.59
N HIS A 34 4.89 4.84 11.59
CA HIS A 34 6.25 4.53 12.03
C HIS A 34 6.33 3.19 12.75
N GLN A 35 5.40 2.90 13.65
CA GLN A 35 5.34 1.60 14.34
C GLN A 35 5.11 0.44 13.37
N LEU A 36 4.26 0.62 12.37
CA LEU A 36 4.04 -0.36 11.30
C LEU A 36 5.35 -0.68 10.55
N LYS A 37 6.17 0.33 10.24
CA LYS A 37 7.47 0.14 9.57
C LYS A 37 8.45 -0.70 10.39
N GLN A 38 8.27 -0.74 11.72
CA GLN A 38 9.05 -1.59 12.63
C GLN A 38 8.42 -2.97 12.83
N GLY A 39 7.36 -3.31 12.08
CA GLY A 39 6.68 -4.60 12.19
C GLY A 39 5.74 -4.72 13.39
N CYS A 40 5.34 -3.60 14.01
CA CYS A 40 4.44 -3.62 15.16
C CYS A 40 3.05 -4.17 14.78
N ASN A 41 2.73 -5.35 15.30
CA ASN A 41 1.44 -6.00 15.05
C ASN A 41 0.25 -5.21 15.61
N TRP A 42 0.42 -4.52 16.75
CA TRP A 42 -0.62 -3.65 17.31
C TRP A 42 -0.96 -2.50 16.37
N ALA A 43 0.06 -1.83 15.81
CA ALA A 43 -0.15 -0.76 14.84
C ALA A 43 -0.85 -1.27 13.57
N ALA A 44 -0.47 -2.47 13.08
CA ALA A 44 -1.16 -3.09 11.94
C ALA A 44 -2.64 -3.39 12.23
N LYS A 45 -2.95 -3.85 13.45
CA LYS A 45 -4.34 -4.08 13.90
C LYS A 45 -5.13 -2.78 13.99
N CYS A 46 -4.57 -1.73 14.59
CA CYS A 46 -5.21 -0.41 14.66
C CYS A 46 -5.50 0.15 13.27
N MET A 47 -4.53 0.09 12.37
CA MET A 47 -4.73 0.50 10.98
C MET A 47 -5.84 -0.30 10.29
N ALA A 48 -5.84 -1.62 10.45
CA ALA A 48 -6.87 -2.49 9.87
C ALA A 48 -8.28 -2.12 10.38
N ASN A 49 -8.44 -1.86 11.68
CA ASN A 49 -9.72 -1.44 12.26
C ASN A 49 -10.25 -0.13 11.66
N GLU A 50 -9.37 0.81 11.32
CA GLU A 50 -9.77 2.06 10.67
C GLU A 50 -10.08 1.86 9.18
N MET A 51 -9.35 0.97 8.52
CA MET A 51 -9.45 0.69 7.08
C MET A 51 -10.64 -0.21 6.71
N VAL A 52 -11.17 -1.02 7.63
CA VAL A 52 -12.15 -2.07 7.32
C VAL A 52 -13.41 -1.53 6.62
N LYS A 53 -13.90 -0.36 7.04
CA LYS A 53 -15.07 0.32 6.46
C LYS A 53 -14.87 0.81 5.02
N LEU A 54 -13.65 0.81 4.52
CA LEU A 54 -13.31 1.23 3.16
C LEU A 54 -13.37 0.06 2.17
N LEU A 55 -13.30 -1.17 2.67
CA LEU A 55 -13.27 -2.36 1.83
C LEU A 55 -14.59 -2.52 1.06
N PRO A 56 -14.54 -2.90 -0.23
CA PRO A 56 -15.73 -3.40 -0.92
C PRO A 56 -16.21 -4.71 -0.28
N GLU A 57 -17.48 -5.08 -0.53
CA GLU A 57 -18.09 -6.30 0.00
C GLU A 57 -17.40 -7.58 -0.47
N ASN A 58 -16.80 -7.55 -1.67
CA ASN A 58 -16.13 -8.70 -2.27
C ASN A 58 -14.76 -8.33 -2.87
N GLY A 59 -13.86 -9.30 -2.89
CA GLY A 59 -12.56 -9.18 -3.52
C GLY A 59 -11.46 -9.94 -2.80
N ILE A 60 -10.23 -9.69 -3.23
CA ILE A 60 -9.03 -10.35 -2.72
C ILE A 60 -8.07 -9.27 -2.20
N LEU A 61 -7.63 -9.43 -0.95
CA LEU A 61 -6.67 -8.53 -0.30
C LEU A 61 -5.25 -8.90 -0.76
N ILE A 62 -4.60 -7.99 -1.49
CA ILE A 62 -3.26 -8.17 -2.02
C ILE A 62 -2.32 -7.13 -1.39
N PRO A 63 -1.45 -7.53 -0.44
CA PRO A 63 -0.54 -6.59 0.21
C PRO A 63 0.61 -6.19 -0.72
N ILE A 64 0.86 -4.88 -0.82
CA ILE A 64 1.95 -4.35 -1.65
C ILE A 64 3.31 -4.62 -0.99
N PRO A 65 4.33 -5.08 -1.73
CA PRO A 65 5.65 -5.37 -1.15
C PRO A 65 6.39 -4.15 -0.62
N SER A 66 7.17 -4.38 0.44
CA SER A 66 8.06 -3.38 1.03
C SER A 66 9.36 -3.21 0.21
N ARG A 67 10.31 -2.44 0.77
CA ARG A 67 11.66 -2.25 0.18
C ARG A 67 12.46 -3.56 0.01
N THR A 68 12.10 -4.64 0.69
CA THR A 68 12.75 -5.95 0.57
C THR A 68 12.25 -6.76 -0.63
N GLY A 69 11.31 -6.22 -1.42
CA GLY A 69 10.67 -6.95 -2.51
C GLY A 69 9.61 -7.97 -2.04
N LYS A 70 9.35 -8.06 -0.74
CA LYS A 70 8.31 -8.92 -0.14
C LYS A 70 7.35 -8.11 0.71
N ALA A 71 6.09 -8.52 0.77
CA ALA A 71 5.13 -7.96 1.71
C ALA A 71 5.45 -8.42 3.14
N THR A 72 5.66 -7.46 4.05
CA THR A 72 5.92 -7.70 5.47
C THR A 72 4.85 -7.02 6.30
N SER A 73 4.98 -5.71 6.57
CA SER A 73 4.02 -4.97 7.38
C SER A 73 2.64 -4.87 6.74
N ASN A 74 2.58 -4.70 5.41
CA ASN A 74 1.32 -4.66 4.66
C ASN A 74 0.59 -6.01 4.69
N LEU A 75 1.34 -7.12 4.79
CA LEU A 75 0.75 -8.45 4.96
C LEU A 75 0.09 -8.58 6.35
N LEU A 76 0.64 -7.97 7.40
CA LEU A 76 -0.01 -7.94 8.71
C LEU A 76 -1.34 -7.21 8.66
N ILE A 77 -1.41 -6.04 8.00
CA ILE A 77 -2.66 -5.30 7.81
C ILE A 77 -3.68 -6.16 7.06
N ALA A 78 -3.28 -6.75 5.92
CA ALA A 78 -4.16 -7.60 5.12
C ALA A 78 -4.72 -8.79 5.91
N ARG A 79 -3.91 -9.43 6.76
CA ARG A 79 -4.35 -10.53 7.64
C ARG A 79 -5.37 -10.07 8.68
N HIS A 80 -5.17 -8.92 9.31
CA HIS A 80 -6.15 -8.36 10.25
C HIS A 80 -7.47 -8.01 9.54
N LEU A 81 -7.41 -7.38 8.36
CA LEU A 81 -8.60 -7.10 7.56
C LEU A 81 -9.34 -8.38 7.15
N SER A 82 -8.62 -9.42 6.75
CA SER A 82 -9.18 -10.73 6.43
C SER A 82 -9.87 -11.37 7.62
N SER A 83 -9.26 -11.32 8.81
CA SER A 83 -9.88 -11.86 10.03
C SER A 83 -11.18 -11.14 10.42
N GLN A 84 -11.36 -9.89 10.00
CA GLN A 84 -12.56 -9.09 10.30
C GLN A 84 -13.66 -9.26 9.25
N THR A 85 -13.29 -9.53 8.00
CA THR A 85 -14.23 -9.50 6.85
C THR A 85 -14.45 -10.84 6.18
N GLY A 86 -13.58 -11.83 6.43
CA GLY A 86 -13.56 -13.09 5.70
C GLY A 86 -12.97 -13.00 4.29
N LEU A 87 -12.56 -11.81 3.82
CA LEU A 87 -11.95 -11.67 2.50
C LEU A 87 -10.61 -12.41 2.42
N PRO A 88 -10.32 -13.16 1.35
CA PRO A 88 -9.08 -13.91 1.21
C PRO A 88 -7.86 -12.97 1.06
N VAL A 89 -6.73 -13.37 1.66
CA VAL A 89 -5.43 -12.72 1.46
C VAL A 89 -4.63 -13.47 0.42
N CYS A 90 -4.15 -12.77 -0.59
CA CYS A 90 -3.33 -13.33 -1.66
C CYS A 90 -2.00 -12.59 -1.75
N ASN A 91 -0.95 -13.16 -1.16
CA ASN A 91 0.39 -12.58 -1.12
C ASN A 91 1.20 -12.97 -2.38
N VAL A 92 0.84 -12.39 -3.53
CA VAL A 92 1.35 -12.82 -4.84
C VAL A 92 2.26 -11.82 -5.55
N ILE A 93 2.34 -10.58 -5.05
CA ILE A 93 3.26 -9.61 -5.63
C ILE A 93 4.63 -9.81 -5.00
N THR A 94 5.65 -9.95 -5.84
CA THR A 94 7.07 -9.93 -5.45
C THR A 94 7.78 -8.84 -6.21
N GLY A 95 8.89 -8.32 -5.67
CA GLY A 95 9.69 -7.26 -6.29
C GLY A 95 11.17 -7.39 -6.00
N ASN A 96 11.93 -6.40 -6.44
CA ASN A 96 13.35 -6.30 -6.14
C ASN A 96 13.59 -5.76 -4.73
N SER A 97 14.65 -6.23 -4.09
CA SER A 97 15.20 -5.54 -2.92
C SER A 97 15.81 -4.22 -3.39
N ARG A 98 15.56 -3.14 -2.65
CA ARG A 98 15.93 -1.79 -3.05
C ARG A 98 16.12 -0.85 -1.87
N GLU A 99 16.76 0.28 -2.14
CA GLU A 99 16.80 1.40 -1.22
C GLU A 99 15.41 2.00 -0.93
N SER A 100 15.34 2.79 0.13
CA SER A 100 14.09 3.48 0.46
C SER A 100 13.80 4.58 -0.57
N ILE A 101 12.56 4.60 -1.08
CA ILE A 101 12.10 5.67 -1.99
C ILE A 101 12.29 7.05 -1.37
N TYR A 102 12.15 7.14 -0.04
CA TYR A 102 12.37 8.37 0.70
C TYR A 102 13.80 8.90 0.52
N GLN A 103 14.81 8.04 0.63
CA GLN A 103 16.21 8.43 0.41
C GLN A 103 16.46 8.85 -1.03
N LEU A 104 16.00 8.04 -2.00
CA LEU A 104 16.15 8.35 -3.44
C LEU A 104 15.51 9.69 -3.81
N LYS A 105 14.31 9.98 -3.29
CA LYS A 105 13.66 11.28 -3.50
C LYS A 105 14.41 12.42 -2.83
N LYS A 106 14.99 12.20 -1.64
CA LYS A 106 15.82 13.21 -0.97
C LYS A 106 17.09 13.54 -1.76
N GLN A 107 17.59 12.58 -2.54
CA GLN A 107 18.74 12.73 -3.44
C GLN A 107 18.36 13.31 -4.82
N GLY A 108 17.07 13.59 -5.07
CA GLY A 108 16.60 14.09 -6.37
C GLY A 108 16.47 13.02 -7.46
N THR A 109 16.62 11.74 -7.12
CA THR A 109 16.49 10.63 -8.08
C THR A 109 15.03 10.40 -8.44
N ALA A 110 14.72 10.51 -9.73
CA ALA A 110 13.42 10.14 -10.26
C ALA A 110 13.24 8.62 -10.21
N VAL A 111 12.20 8.16 -9.54
CA VAL A 111 11.83 6.73 -9.49
C VAL A 111 10.76 6.49 -10.54
N GLN A 112 10.94 5.46 -11.38
CA GLN A 112 9.95 4.99 -12.35
C GLN A 112 9.31 3.67 -11.88
N ARG A 113 8.32 3.15 -12.60
CA ARG A 113 7.61 1.91 -12.19
C ARG A 113 8.50 0.67 -12.26
N ASP A 114 9.38 0.57 -13.26
CA ASP A 114 10.23 -0.61 -13.45
C ASP A 114 11.26 -0.79 -12.33
N PHE A 115 11.57 0.29 -11.60
CA PHE A 115 12.43 0.26 -10.41
C PHE A 115 11.96 -0.74 -9.35
N PHE A 116 10.66 -1.00 -9.25
CA PHE A 116 10.12 -1.95 -8.27
C PHE A 116 10.38 -3.41 -8.65
N GLY A 117 10.55 -3.71 -9.95
CA GLY A 117 10.66 -5.08 -10.47
C GLY A 117 9.49 -5.96 -10.09
N TYR A 118 8.29 -5.38 -9.96
CA TYR A 118 7.13 -6.11 -9.49
C TYR A 118 6.67 -7.16 -10.49
N ARG A 119 6.31 -8.33 -9.98
CA ARG A 119 5.79 -9.47 -10.74
C ARG A 119 4.83 -10.28 -9.89
N LEU A 120 3.91 -10.98 -10.55
CA LEU A 120 3.01 -11.92 -9.92
C LEU A 120 3.66 -13.31 -9.84
N SER A 121 3.69 -13.92 -8.65
CA SER A 121 4.11 -15.31 -8.48
C SER A 121 3.03 -16.30 -8.90
N SER A 122 1.78 -15.86 -8.93
CA SER A 122 0.62 -16.62 -9.42
C SER A 122 -0.47 -15.65 -9.85
N ARG A 123 -1.40 -16.13 -10.69
CA ARG A 123 -2.54 -15.33 -11.13
C ARG A 123 -3.47 -15.04 -9.95
N ALA A 124 -3.93 -13.79 -9.83
CA ALA A 124 -5.08 -13.42 -9.01
C ALA A 124 -6.16 -12.85 -9.93
N ALA A 125 -7.40 -13.27 -9.73
CA ALA A 125 -8.54 -12.88 -10.55
C ALA A 125 -9.70 -12.39 -9.67
N GLY A 126 -10.61 -11.61 -10.25
CA GLY A 126 -11.72 -10.98 -9.54
C GLY A 126 -11.40 -9.55 -9.07
N ASN A 127 -12.13 -9.10 -8.04
CA ASN A 127 -11.97 -7.74 -7.51
C ASN A 127 -10.66 -7.62 -6.72
N ILE A 128 -9.71 -6.87 -7.26
CA ILE A 128 -8.39 -6.70 -6.67
C ILE A 128 -8.38 -5.54 -5.68
N ILE A 129 -8.00 -5.83 -4.43
CA ILE A 129 -7.87 -4.84 -3.36
C ILE A 129 -6.41 -4.76 -2.94
N LEU A 130 -5.71 -3.72 -3.37
CA LEU A 130 -4.32 -3.48 -2.98
C LEU A 130 -4.25 -2.86 -1.58
N ILE A 131 -3.40 -3.41 -0.71
CA ILE A 131 -3.23 -2.96 0.68
C ILE A 131 -1.86 -2.34 0.88
N ASP A 132 -1.82 -1.10 1.37
CA ASP A 132 -0.59 -0.42 1.80
C ASP A 132 -0.84 0.40 3.07
N GLY A 133 0.17 0.58 3.91
CA GLY A 133 0.04 1.37 5.12
C GLY A 133 -0.04 2.87 4.84
N VAL A 134 0.80 3.37 3.91
CA VAL A 134 0.90 4.81 3.62
C VAL A 134 1.13 5.06 2.14
N CYS A 135 0.22 5.81 1.52
CA CYS A 135 0.40 6.27 0.14
C CYS A 135 0.94 7.71 0.10
N ALA A 136 2.13 7.89 -0.48
CA ALA A 136 2.70 9.21 -0.72
C ALA A 136 2.32 9.76 -2.10
N THR A 137 3.06 9.35 -3.14
CA THR A 137 2.84 9.81 -4.51
C THR A 137 1.98 8.85 -5.33
N GLY A 138 1.64 7.68 -4.78
CA GLY A 138 0.96 6.60 -5.52
C GLY A 138 1.87 5.71 -6.37
N ILE A 139 3.14 6.05 -6.58
CA ILE A 139 4.00 5.34 -7.55
C ILE A 139 4.18 3.84 -7.25
N THR A 140 4.31 3.48 -5.96
CA THR A 140 4.42 2.09 -5.53
C THR A 140 3.13 1.33 -5.80
N ALA A 141 1.99 1.93 -5.50
CA ALA A 141 0.69 1.34 -5.79
C ALA A 141 0.40 1.30 -7.30
N GLY A 142 0.86 2.28 -8.08
CA GLY A 142 0.68 2.30 -9.53
C GLY A 142 1.49 1.21 -10.22
N ALA A 143 2.71 0.93 -9.75
CA ALA A 143 3.50 -0.20 -10.22
C ALA A 143 2.89 -1.56 -9.83
N ALA A 144 2.25 -1.65 -8.66
CA ALA A 144 1.50 -2.85 -8.28
C ALA A 144 0.22 -3.01 -9.12
N ALA A 145 -0.50 -1.92 -9.38
CA ALA A 145 -1.73 -1.91 -10.14
C ALA A 145 -1.53 -2.33 -11.60
N SER A 146 -0.39 -1.98 -12.21
CA SER A 146 -0.09 -2.37 -13.60
C SER A 146 0.10 -3.88 -13.81
N LEU A 147 0.17 -4.68 -12.74
CA LEU A 147 0.22 -6.14 -12.84
C LEU A 147 -1.14 -6.78 -13.17
N PHE A 148 -2.23 -6.00 -13.06
CA PHE A 148 -3.59 -6.51 -13.18
C PHE A 148 -4.26 -5.89 -14.40
N SER A 149 -5.02 -6.72 -15.14
CA SER A 149 -5.82 -6.26 -16.29
C SER A 149 -7.09 -5.52 -15.89
N VAL A 150 -7.42 -5.51 -14.60
CA VAL A 150 -8.56 -4.79 -14.01
C VAL A 150 -8.04 -3.63 -13.17
N ARG A 151 -8.82 -2.56 -13.08
CA ARG A 151 -8.48 -1.40 -12.23
C ARG A 151 -8.66 -1.76 -10.75
N PRO A 152 -7.58 -1.86 -9.95
CA PRO A 152 -7.70 -2.26 -8.55
C PRO A 152 -8.27 -1.14 -7.66
N THR A 153 -8.80 -1.52 -6.50
CA THR A 153 -9.03 -0.58 -5.40
C THR A 153 -7.80 -0.58 -4.49
N LEU A 154 -7.13 0.56 -4.35
CA LEU A 154 -6.08 0.77 -3.36
C LEU A 154 -6.72 1.23 -2.05
N VAL A 155 -6.54 0.46 -0.99
CA VAL A 155 -6.97 0.84 0.36
C VAL A 155 -5.73 1.07 1.22
N VAL A 156 -5.61 2.27 1.76
CA VAL A 156 -4.51 2.63 2.65
C VAL A 156 -5.00 3.19 3.97
N HIS A 157 -4.16 3.11 5.00
CA HIS A 157 -4.45 3.82 6.24
C HIS A 157 -4.30 5.34 6.01
N SER A 158 -3.10 5.77 5.60
CA SER A 158 -2.78 7.20 5.52
C SER A 158 -2.34 7.66 4.12
N ILE A 159 -2.65 8.92 3.79
CA ILE A 159 -2.04 9.66 2.68
C ILE A 159 -1.19 10.83 3.16
N LEU A 160 -0.12 11.19 2.45
CA LEU A 160 0.76 12.33 2.79
C LEU A 160 0.13 13.70 2.51
#